data_AF-A0A2R5LPZ9-F1
#
_entry.id   AF-A0A2R5LPZ9-F1
#
_cell.length_a   1.000
_cell.length_b   1.000
_cell.length_c   1.000
_cell.angle_alpha   90.00
_cell.angle_beta   90.00
_cell.angle_gamma   90.00
#
_symmetry.space_group_name_H-M   'P 1'
#
loop_
_entity.id
_entity.type
_entity.pdbx_description
1 polymer ?
#
loop_
_entity_poly.entity_id
_entity_poly.type
_entity_poly.pdbx_seq_one_letter_code
_entity_poly.pdbx_strand_id
1 'polypeptide(L)'
;MTSIEDVLVHLGPWHFWIILFCFLRGLPTAYHTMAPTFAAPSLDHWCAKPSVLVNWTSEQWRTFGIPLVDKGYGTLVPSRCEMYAVEEVEGVVRVLNRTIERCSHWDYDLGEYTHTLTNQFDLVCDRVWLRAASQSFYMAGLMVGSFVYAHVSDWYGRKTALALMLPVPLVVGCITAF
;
A
#
# COMPACT_ATOMS: atom_id res chain seq x y z
N MET A 1 -16.81 -39.54 -13.69
CA MET A 1 -16.20 -38.31 -13.17
C MET A 1 -15.07 -38.77 -12.27
N THR A 2 -13.82 -38.65 -12.71
CA THR A 2 -12.66 -38.96 -11.87
C THR A 2 -12.61 -37.95 -10.74
N SER A 3 -12.65 -38.40 -9.49
CA SER A 3 -12.50 -37.54 -8.31
C SER A 3 -11.07 -37.01 -8.26
N ILE A 4 -10.86 -35.82 -7.72
CA ILE A 4 -9.50 -35.28 -7.47
C ILE A 4 -8.67 -36.25 -6.61
N GLU A 5 -9.33 -37.03 -5.76
CA GLU A 5 -8.72 -38.02 -4.88
C GLU A 5 -8.09 -39.18 -5.68
N ASP A 6 -8.69 -39.60 -6.79
CA ASP A 6 -8.16 -40.68 -7.65
C ASP A 6 -6.84 -40.27 -8.35
N VAL A 7 -6.65 -38.97 -8.60
CA VAL A 7 -5.44 -38.42 -9.24
C VAL A 7 -4.28 -38.34 -8.24
N LEU A 8 -4.58 -38.03 -6.98
CA LEU A 8 -3.56 -37.93 -5.92
C LEU A 8 -2.97 -39.29 -5.55
N VAL A 9 -3.74 -40.37 -5.65
CA VAL A 9 -3.28 -41.75 -5.37
C VAL A 9 -2.25 -42.24 -6.40
N HIS A 10 -2.22 -41.68 -7.61
CA HIS A 10 -1.33 -42.07 -8.70
C HIS A 10 -0.13 -41.12 -8.93
N LEU A 11 0.25 -40.31 -7.93
CA LEU A 11 1.41 -39.42 -8.02
C LEU A 11 2.74 -40.19 -8.07
N GLY A 12 3.18 -40.54 -9.28
CA GLY A 12 4.51 -41.10 -9.53
C GLY A 12 5.67 -40.09 -9.34
N PRO A 13 6.92 -40.55 -9.24
CA PRO A 13 8.11 -39.71 -8.98
C PRO A 13 8.33 -38.56 -9.97
N TRP A 14 7.86 -38.69 -11.21
CA TRP A 14 7.98 -37.66 -12.25
C TRP A 14 7.03 -36.47 -12.02
N HIS A 15 5.87 -36.71 -11.40
CA HIS A 15 4.93 -35.65 -11.05
C HIS A 15 5.49 -34.69 -10.00
N PHE A 16 6.38 -35.17 -9.12
CA PHE A 16 7.04 -34.32 -8.12
C PHE A 16 7.85 -33.20 -8.78
N TRP A 17 8.57 -33.51 -9.86
CA TRP A 17 9.34 -32.49 -10.62
C TRP A 17 8.45 -31.48 -11.31
N ILE A 18 7.29 -31.90 -11.85
CA ILE A 18 6.30 -30.99 -12.43
C ILE A 18 5.71 -30.09 -11.34
N ILE A 19 5.32 -30.65 -10.20
CA ILE A 19 4.76 -29.89 -9.08
C ILE A 19 5.77 -28.88 -8.56
N LEU A 20 7.03 -29.30 -8.38
CA LEU A 20 8.12 -28.42 -7.98
C LEU A 20 8.33 -27.29 -9.00
N PHE A 21 8.32 -27.58 -10.30
CA PHE A 21 8.41 -26.57 -11.35
C PHE A 21 7.22 -25.60 -11.31
N CYS A 22 5.99 -26.09 -11.15
CA CYS A 22 4.79 -25.27 -11.00
C CYS A 22 4.88 -24.36 -9.78
N PHE A 23 5.40 -24.87 -8.66
CA PHE A 23 5.59 -24.11 -7.43
C PHE A 23 6.65 -23.02 -7.60
N LEU A 24 7.83 -23.38 -8.13
CA LEU A 24 8.93 -22.44 -8.40
C LEU A 24 8.50 -21.33 -9.37
N ARG A 25 7.68 -21.65 -10.38
CA ARG A 25 7.10 -20.64 -11.29
C ARG A 25 6.05 -19.76 -10.62
N GLY A 26 5.27 -20.32 -9.68
CA GLY A 26 4.20 -19.62 -8.98
C GLY A 26 4.71 -18.62 -7.95
N LEU A 27 5.80 -18.94 -7.25
CA LEU A 27 6.34 -18.13 -6.15
C LEU A 27 6.64 -16.66 -6.54
N PRO A 28 7.35 -16.35 -7.65
CA PRO A 28 7.59 -14.96 -8.05
C PRO A 28 6.31 -14.19 -8.34
N THR A 29 5.32 -14.86 -8.92
CA THR A 29 4.02 -14.24 -9.23
C THR A 29 3.30 -13.88 -7.93
N ALA A 30 3.24 -14.83 -6.99
CA ALA A 30 2.64 -14.61 -5.68
C ALA A 30 3.35 -13.48 -4.92
N TYR A 31 4.68 -13.49 -4.90
CA TYR A 31 5.48 -12.42 -4.29
C TYR A 31 5.12 -11.06 -4.88
N HIS A 32 5.09 -10.92 -6.20
CA HIS A 32 4.75 -9.66 -6.86
C HIS A 32 3.32 -9.19 -6.56
N THR A 33 2.36 -10.11 -6.46
CA THR A 33 0.97 -9.74 -6.11
C THR A 33 0.82 -9.25 -4.67
N MET A 34 1.68 -9.71 -3.76
CA MET A 34 1.64 -9.39 -2.33
C MET A 34 2.61 -8.25 -1.95
N ALA A 35 3.65 -7.99 -2.74
CA ALA A 35 4.63 -6.95 -2.44
C ALA A 35 4.00 -5.55 -2.17
N PRO A 36 2.97 -5.09 -2.91
CA PRO A 36 2.34 -3.78 -2.65
C PRO A 36 1.74 -3.66 -1.23
N THR A 37 1.21 -4.75 -0.66
CA THR A 37 0.61 -4.70 0.67
C THR A 37 1.66 -4.50 1.76
N PHE A 38 2.87 -5.00 1.56
CA PHE A 38 4.00 -4.79 2.46
C PHE A 38 4.74 -3.48 2.21
N ALA A 39 4.70 -2.95 0.99
CA ALA A 39 5.34 -1.68 0.64
C ALA A 39 4.55 -0.45 1.14
N ALA A 40 3.22 -0.56 1.25
CA ALA A 40 2.33 0.53 1.68
C ALA A 40 1.54 0.21 2.99
N PRO A 41 2.22 -0.19 4.09
CA PRO A 41 1.54 -0.58 5.31
C PRO A 41 0.83 0.62 5.95
N SER A 42 -0.23 0.35 6.73
CA SER A 42 -0.82 1.38 7.59
C SER A 42 0.18 1.76 8.68
N LEU A 43 0.69 2.98 8.62
CA LEU A 43 1.57 3.53 9.64
C LEU A 43 0.75 4.37 10.63
N ASP A 44 1.14 4.30 11.89
CA ASP A 44 0.72 5.27 12.88
C ASP A 44 1.33 6.63 12.50
N HIS A 45 0.47 7.64 12.47
CA HIS A 45 0.80 8.98 11.99
C HIS A 45 0.07 10.01 12.81
N TRP A 46 0.67 11.19 12.89
CA TRP A 46 0.10 12.39 13.48
C TRP A 46 0.47 13.60 12.64
N CYS A 47 -0.15 14.72 12.91
CA CYS A 47 0.09 15.95 12.17
C CYS A 47 1.47 16.50 12.51
N ALA A 48 2.26 16.82 11.48
CA ALA A 48 3.59 17.35 11.65
C ALA A 48 3.54 18.70 12.37
N LYS A 49 4.54 18.97 13.20
CA LYS A 49 4.63 20.25 13.92
C LYS A 49 4.81 21.39 12.91
N PRO A 50 4.02 22.48 13.01
CA PRO A 50 4.22 23.66 12.17
C PRO A 50 5.61 24.25 12.39
N SER A 51 6.26 24.69 11.32
CA SER A 51 7.60 25.32 11.36
C SER A 51 7.65 26.56 12.26
N VAL A 52 6.52 27.23 12.43
CA VAL A 52 6.33 28.41 13.28
C VAL A 52 6.53 28.08 14.78
N LEU A 53 6.26 26.84 15.21
CA LEU A 53 6.48 26.39 16.59
C LEU A 53 7.90 25.82 16.80
N VAL A 54 8.93 26.66 16.64
CA VAL A 54 10.33 26.22 16.82
C VAL A 54 10.61 25.77 18.26
N ASN A 55 10.08 26.50 19.24
CA ASN A 55 10.36 26.28 20.67
C ASN A 55 9.76 24.99 21.25
N TRP A 56 8.82 24.37 20.54
CA TRP A 56 8.06 23.22 21.07
C TRP A 56 8.71 21.89 20.69
N THR A 57 8.71 20.93 21.61
CA THR A 57 9.09 19.54 21.30
C THR A 57 7.95 18.82 20.56
N SER A 58 8.28 17.75 19.84
CA SER A 58 7.29 16.95 19.13
C SER A 58 6.27 16.31 20.08
N GLU A 59 6.66 15.98 21.31
CA GLU A 59 5.75 15.44 22.34
C GLU A 59 4.77 16.48 22.87
N GLN A 60 5.24 17.71 23.08
CA GLN A 60 4.39 18.84 23.48
C GLN A 60 3.35 19.14 22.39
N TRP A 61 3.79 19.13 21.12
CA TRP A 61 2.88 19.31 20.00
C TRP A 61 1.81 18.22 19.93
N ARG A 62 2.18 16.94 20.11
CA ARG A 62 1.21 15.83 20.11
C ARG A 62 0.17 15.95 21.23
N THR A 63 0.56 16.51 22.38
CA THR A 63 -0.33 16.63 23.54
C THR A 63 -1.29 17.81 23.43
N PHE A 64 -0.84 18.98 22.96
CA PHE A 64 -1.67 20.19 22.96
C PHE A 64 -2.16 20.63 21.58
N GLY A 65 -1.47 20.24 20.49
CA GLY A 65 -1.78 20.64 19.12
C GLY A 65 -2.83 19.76 18.43
N ILE A 66 -3.09 18.57 18.97
CA ILE A 66 -3.97 17.56 18.37
C ILE A 66 -5.26 17.44 19.19
N PRO A 67 -6.45 17.65 18.59
CA PRO A 67 -7.72 17.47 19.28
C PRO A 67 -7.99 16.00 19.64
N LEU A 68 -8.70 15.80 20.74
CA LEU A 68 -9.23 14.49 21.12
C LEU A 68 -10.62 14.33 20.52
N VAL A 69 -10.83 13.26 19.76
CA VAL A 69 -12.10 12.95 19.11
C VAL A 69 -12.63 11.63 19.66
N ASP A 70 -13.93 11.59 20.00
CA ASP A 70 -14.61 10.36 20.38
C ASP A 70 -14.96 9.56 19.12
N LYS A 71 -14.48 8.32 19.05
CA LYS A 71 -14.79 7.39 17.95
C LYS A 71 -16.11 6.63 18.12
N GLY A 72 -17.00 7.08 18.99
CA GLY A 72 -18.34 6.53 19.19
C GLY A 72 -18.42 5.43 20.26
N TYR A 73 -17.35 5.24 21.03
CA TYR A 73 -17.29 4.28 22.14
C TYR A 73 -17.09 4.95 23.51
N GLY A 74 -17.18 6.29 23.58
CA GLY A 74 -16.88 7.05 24.80
C GLY A 74 -15.39 7.12 25.10
N THR A 75 -14.54 6.71 24.15
CA THR A 75 -13.07 6.74 24.27
C THR A 75 -12.52 7.93 23.50
N LEU A 76 -11.96 8.87 24.24
CA LEU A 76 -11.26 10.03 23.67
C LEU A 76 -9.89 9.57 23.16
N VAL A 77 -9.72 9.59 21.85
CA VAL A 77 -8.45 9.29 21.19
C VAL A 77 -7.96 10.50 20.40
N PRO A 78 -6.64 10.74 20.30
CA PRO A 78 -6.12 11.83 19.49
C PRO A 78 -6.52 11.65 18.02
N SER A 79 -6.94 12.74 17.38
CA SER A 79 -7.18 12.79 15.95
C SER A 79 -5.89 12.52 15.19
N ARG A 80 -5.98 11.78 14.09
CA ARG A 80 -4.82 11.48 13.23
C ARG A 80 -4.72 12.39 12.00
N CYS A 81 -5.80 13.13 11.71
CA CYS A 81 -5.99 13.87 10.47
C CYS A 81 -6.32 15.35 10.66
N GLU A 82 -6.55 15.74 11.92
CA GLU A 82 -7.00 17.07 12.30
C GLU A 82 -6.08 17.61 13.38
N MET A 83 -5.85 18.91 13.36
CA MET A 83 -5.03 19.66 14.33
C MET A 83 -5.72 20.97 14.70
N TYR A 84 -5.34 21.56 15.82
CA TYR A 84 -5.77 22.90 16.15
C TYR A 84 -5.06 23.93 15.27
N ALA A 85 -5.79 24.97 14.86
CA ALA A 85 -5.21 26.07 14.11
C ALA A 85 -4.14 26.78 14.95
N VAL A 86 -3.10 27.25 14.29
CA VAL A 86 -2.03 28.02 14.91
C VAL A 86 -2.05 29.42 14.36
N GLU A 87 -2.07 30.41 15.25
CA GLU A 87 -2.00 31.82 14.88
C GLU A 87 -0.79 32.47 15.56
N GLU A 88 -0.12 33.34 14.82
CA GLU A 88 0.98 34.16 15.31
C GLU A 88 0.43 35.55 15.64
N VAL A 89 0.40 35.89 16.93
CA VAL A 89 -0.06 37.20 17.40
C VAL A 89 1.11 37.89 18.10
N GLU A 90 1.55 39.02 17.56
CA GLU A 90 2.65 39.84 18.11
C GLU A 90 3.95 39.04 18.37
N GLY A 91 4.29 38.11 17.47
CA GLY A 91 5.48 37.25 17.57
C GLY A 91 5.35 36.12 18.59
N VAL A 92 4.18 35.95 19.21
CA VAL A 92 3.86 34.81 20.08
C VAL A 92 2.93 33.87 19.34
N VAL A 93 3.44 32.67 19.09
CA VAL A 93 2.72 31.60 18.41
C VAL A 93 1.80 30.91 19.41
N ARG A 94 0.50 30.88 19.13
CA ARG A 94 -0.51 30.27 20.01
C ARG A 94 -1.35 29.24 19.26
N VAL A 95 -1.65 28.15 19.95
CA VAL A 95 -2.57 27.12 19.48
C VAL A 95 -3.99 27.54 19.85
N LEU A 96 -4.87 27.63 18.85
CA LEU A 96 -6.28 27.97 19.01
C LEU A 96 -7.09 26.69 19.25
N ASN A 97 -7.36 26.36 20.52
CA ASN A 97 -8.14 25.17 20.90
C ASN A 97 -9.62 25.18 20.43
N ARG A 98 -10.05 26.18 19.67
CA ARG A 98 -11.44 26.35 19.19
C ARG A 98 -11.61 26.08 17.71
N THR A 99 -10.54 26.24 16.93
CA THR A 99 -10.57 26.08 15.47
C THR A 99 -9.79 24.83 15.10
N ILE A 100 -10.47 23.91 14.41
CA ILE A 100 -9.92 22.64 13.97
C ILE A 100 -9.68 22.72 12.46
N GLU A 101 -8.48 22.35 12.04
CA GLU A 101 -8.04 22.36 10.65
C GLU A 101 -7.50 20.99 10.24
N ARG A 102 -7.52 20.71 8.93
CA ARG A 102 -6.93 19.49 8.39
C ARG A 102 -5.42 19.61 8.32
N CYS A 103 -4.74 18.50 8.56
CA CYS A 103 -3.29 18.47 8.54
C CYS A 103 -2.77 18.53 7.10
N SER A 104 -1.78 19.38 6.85
CA SER A 104 -1.10 19.53 5.56
C SER A 104 0.11 18.61 5.43
N HIS A 105 0.73 18.30 6.57
CA HIS A 105 1.93 17.47 6.66
C HIS A 105 1.78 16.48 7.82
N TRP A 106 2.44 15.33 7.70
CA TRP A 106 2.36 14.23 8.66
C TRP A 106 3.75 13.80 9.11
N ASP A 107 3.83 13.45 10.38
CA ASP A 107 4.95 12.74 10.97
C ASP A 107 4.49 11.30 11.22
N TYR A 108 5.36 10.35 10.90
CA TYR A 108 5.06 8.91 10.95
C TYR A 108 5.90 8.21 12.01
N ASP A 109 5.30 7.23 12.69
CA ASP A 109 6.08 6.27 13.47
C ASP A 109 6.62 5.19 12.54
N LEU A 110 7.91 5.30 12.27
CA LEU A 110 8.61 4.50 11.27
C LEU A 110 9.29 3.27 11.88
N GLY A 111 9.45 3.21 13.21
CA GLY A 111 10.18 2.13 13.88
C GLY A 111 11.54 1.87 13.24
N GLU A 112 11.76 0.65 12.74
CA GLU A 112 12.98 0.24 12.02
C GLU A 112 12.98 0.61 10.52
N TYR A 113 11.85 1.04 9.94
CA TYR A 113 11.68 1.26 8.51
C TYR A 113 11.72 2.74 8.15
N THR A 114 12.78 3.22 7.51
CA THR A 114 12.92 4.65 7.18
C THR A 114 12.02 5.12 6.04
N HIS A 115 11.70 4.25 5.08
CA HIS A 115 10.91 4.61 3.90
C HIS A 115 9.86 3.56 3.58
N THR A 116 8.60 3.99 3.57
CA THR A 116 7.47 3.21 3.08
C THR A 116 6.74 4.03 2.02
N LEU A 117 6.02 3.35 1.13
CA LEU A 117 5.22 4.03 0.11
C LEU A 117 4.15 4.93 0.75
N THR A 118 3.68 4.56 1.94
CA THR A 118 2.73 5.34 2.75
C THR A 118 3.27 6.71 3.12
N ASN A 119 4.49 6.77 3.66
CA ASN A 119 5.14 8.02 4.05
C ASN A 119 5.54 8.84 2.83
N GLN A 120 6.11 8.20 1.80
CA GLN A 120 6.58 8.91 0.60
C GLN A 120 5.48 9.65 -0.18
N PHE A 121 4.25 9.11 -0.20
CA PHE A 121 3.14 9.67 -0.98
C PHE A 121 2.01 10.24 -0.10
N ASP A 122 2.21 10.33 1.21
CA ASP A 122 1.22 10.77 2.19
C ASP A 122 -0.15 10.09 2.01
N LEU A 123 -0.13 8.75 1.95
CA LEU A 123 -1.33 7.94 1.68
C LEU A 123 -2.24 7.81 2.91
N VAL A 124 -2.38 8.86 3.71
CA VAL A 124 -3.14 8.90 4.97
C VAL A 124 -4.39 9.76 4.86
N CYS A 125 -5.30 9.65 5.84
CA CYS A 125 -6.52 10.43 5.92
C CYS A 125 -7.33 10.42 4.60
N ASP A 126 -7.52 11.58 3.97
CA ASP A 126 -8.24 11.75 2.70
C ASP A 126 -7.65 10.94 1.53
N ARG A 127 -6.40 10.49 1.63
CA ARG A 127 -5.67 9.73 0.60
C ARG A 127 -5.54 8.24 0.89
N VAL A 128 -6.13 7.73 1.97
CA VAL A 128 -6.08 6.27 2.30
C VAL A 128 -6.65 5.41 1.17
N TRP A 129 -7.71 5.88 0.52
CA TRP A 129 -8.37 5.13 -0.55
C TRP A 129 -7.47 4.88 -1.77
N LEU A 130 -6.44 5.71 -2.00
CA LEU A 130 -5.50 5.52 -3.11
C LEU A 130 -4.74 4.19 -3.01
N ARG A 131 -4.54 3.66 -1.80
CA ARG A 131 -3.94 2.33 -1.59
C ARG A 131 -4.86 1.21 -2.06
N ALA A 132 -6.16 1.33 -1.79
CA ALA A 132 -7.15 0.38 -2.28
C ALA A 132 -7.34 0.50 -3.80
N ALA A 133 -7.28 1.72 -4.33
CA ALA A 133 -7.36 1.97 -5.76
C ALA A 133 -6.18 1.37 -6.52
N SER A 134 -4.94 1.52 -6.02
CA SER A 134 -3.77 0.92 -6.67
C SER A 134 -3.85 -0.60 -6.76
N GLN A 135 -4.28 -1.26 -5.67
CA GLN A 135 -4.53 -2.71 -5.66
C GLN A 135 -5.64 -3.11 -6.64
N SER A 136 -6.70 -2.29 -6.74
CA SER A 136 -7.80 -2.54 -7.67
C SER A 136 -7.34 -2.43 -9.13
N PHE A 137 -6.55 -1.40 -9.47
CA PHE A 137 -5.97 -1.26 -10.80
C PHE A 137 -5.04 -2.42 -11.15
N TYR A 138 -4.25 -2.91 -10.19
CA TYR A 138 -3.42 -4.09 -10.38
C TYR A 138 -4.25 -5.33 -10.75
N MET A 139 -5.32 -5.61 -9.99
CA MET A 139 -6.20 -6.76 -10.27
C MET A 139 -6.98 -6.61 -11.58
N ALA A 140 -7.42 -5.39 -11.91
CA ALA A 140 -8.07 -5.10 -13.18
C ALA A 140 -7.10 -5.33 -14.36
N GLY A 141 -5.84 -4.90 -14.22
CA GLY A 141 -4.79 -5.17 -15.20
C GLY A 141 -4.51 -6.66 -15.38
N LEU A 142 -4.48 -7.43 -14.28
CA LEU A 142 -4.33 -8.89 -14.32
C LEU A 142 -5.50 -9.56 -15.06
N MET A 143 -6.73 -9.12 -14.81
CA MET A 143 -7.91 -9.61 -15.52
C MET A 143 -7.81 -9.35 -17.02
N VAL A 144 -7.58 -8.09 -17.43
CA VAL A 144 -7.46 -7.71 -18.85
C VAL A 144 -6.30 -8.45 -19.51
N GLY A 145 -5.14 -8.51 -18.86
CA GLY A 145 -3.98 -9.24 -19.36
C GLY A 145 -4.26 -10.72 -19.55
N SER A 146 -5.03 -11.34 -18.64
CA SER A 146 -5.43 -12.75 -18.76
C SER A 146 -6.35 -12.98 -19.95
N PHE A 147 -7.32 -12.10 -20.21
CA PHE A 147 -8.19 -12.17 -21.39
C PHE A 147 -7.38 -12.07 -22.69
N VAL A 148 -6.48 -11.09 -22.78
CA VAL A 148 -5.64 -10.90 -23.97
C VAL A 148 -4.71 -12.09 -24.16
N TYR A 149 -4.04 -12.55 -23.11
CA TYR A 149 -3.14 -13.70 -23.15
C TYR A 149 -3.87 -14.97 -23.60
N ALA A 150 -5.06 -15.23 -23.05
CA ALA A 150 -5.88 -16.39 -23.43
C ALA A 150 -6.21 -16.35 -24.93
N HIS A 151 -6.69 -15.21 -25.43
CA HIS A 151 -7.06 -15.06 -26.83
C HIS A 151 -5.87 -15.22 -27.78
N VAL A 152 -4.74 -14.59 -27.46
CA VAL A 152 -3.50 -14.71 -28.26
C VAL A 152 -2.96 -16.14 -28.24
N SER A 153 -3.01 -16.81 -27.09
CA SER A 153 -2.60 -18.20 -26.92
C SER A 153 -3.42 -19.16 -27.78
N ASP A 154 -4.72 -18.93 -27.87
CA ASP A 154 -5.62 -19.80 -28.62
C ASP A 154 -5.47 -19.62 -30.13
N TRP A 155 -5.13 -18.41 -30.61
CA TRP A 155 -5.01 -18.12 -32.04
C TRP A 155 -3.62 -18.43 -32.61
N TYR A 156 -2.56 -17.98 -31.93
CA TYR A 156 -1.20 -18.08 -32.43
C TYR A 156 -0.44 -19.28 -31.88
N GLY A 157 -1.03 -19.98 -30.90
CA GLY A 157 -0.42 -21.08 -30.17
C GLY A 157 0.29 -20.62 -28.89
N ARG A 158 0.46 -21.56 -27.95
CA ARG A 158 0.97 -21.27 -26.60
C ARG A 158 2.43 -20.79 -26.59
N LYS A 159 3.28 -21.32 -27.46
CA LYS A 159 4.73 -21.02 -27.49
C LYS A 159 5.02 -19.61 -27.98
N THR A 160 4.33 -19.18 -29.04
CA THR A 160 4.43 -17.83 -29.61
C THR A 160 3.82 -16.80 -28.66
N ALA A 161 2.68 -17.10 -28.05
CA ALA A 161 2.08 -16.23 -27.03
C ALA A 161 3.01 -16.00 -25.84
N LEU A 162 3.66 -17.06 -25.33
CA LEU A 162 4.67 -16.94 -24.27
C LEU A 162 5.86 -16.09 -24.70
N ALA A 163 6.40 -16.31 -25.90
CA ALA A 163 7.54 -15.55 -26.40
C ALA A 163 7.24 -14.04 -26.55
N LEU A 164 6.01 -13.69 -26.96
CA LEU A 164 5.59 -12.30 -27.12
C LEU A 164 5.27 -11.60 -25.79
N MET A 165 4.69 -12.31 -24.82
CA MET A 165 4.21 -11.71 -23.57
C MET A 165 5.27 -11.67 -22.48
N LEU A 166 6.28 -12.54 -22.52
CA LEU A 166 7.39 -12.55 -21.56
C LEU A 166 8.18 -11.22 -21.47
N PRO A 167 8.50 -10.49 -22.57
CA PRO A 167 9.21 -9.23 -22.47
C PRO A 167 8.36 -8.07 -21.94
N VAL A 168 7.02 -8.15 -21.98
CA VAL A 168 6.13 -7.02 -21.63
C VAL A 168 6.33 -6.56 -20.17
N PRO A 169 6.31 -7.45 -19.15
CA PRO A 169 6.57 -7.04 -17.77
C PRO A 169 7.97 -6.43 -17.56
N LEU A 170 8.99 -6.88 -18.30
CA LEU A 170 10.34 -6.32 -18.21
C LEU A 170 10.37 -4.87 -18.68
N VAL A 171 9.75 -4.59 -19.83
CA VAL A 171 9.65 -3.24 -20.38
C VAL A 171 8.86 -2.33 -19.45
N VAL A 172 7.70 -2.78 -18.97
CA VAL A 172 6.89 -2.00 -18.02
C VAL A 172 7.65 -1.74 -16.73
N GLY A 173 8.37 -2.73 -16.19
CA GLY A 173 9.20 -2.57 -15.01
C GLY A 173 10.28 -1.51 -15.17
N CYS A 174 10.96 -1.48 -16.32
CA CYS A 174 11.92 -0.44 -16.65
C CYS A 174 11.27 0.95 -16.75
N ILE A 175 10.06 1.06 -17.31
CA ILE A 175 9.34 2.33 -17.40
C ILE A 175 8.96 2.84 -16.01
N THR A 176 8.53 1.96 -15.10
CA THR A 176 8.10 2.36 -13.75
C THR A 176 9.25 2.69 -12.78
N ALA A 177 10.49 2.37 -13.14
CA ALA A 177 11.65 2.59 -12.29
C ALA A 177 12.18 4.04 -12.35
N PHE A 178 11.78 4.82 -13.35
CA PHE A 178 12.17 6.21 -13.58
C PHE A 178 10.96 7.13 -13.47
#